data_AF-A0A2M7TZ87-F1
#
_entry.id   AF-A0A2M7TZ87-F1
#
_cell.length_a   1.000
_cell.length_b   1.000
_cell.length_c   1.000
_cell.angle_alpha   90.00
_cell.angle_beta   90.00
_cell.angle_gamma   90.00
#
_symmetry.space_group_name_H-M   'P 1'
#
loop_
_entity.id
_entity.type
_entity.pdbx_description
1 polymer ?
#
loop_
_entity_poly.entity_id
_entity_poly.type
_entity_poly.pdbx_seq_one_letter_code
_entity_poly.pdbx_strand_id
1 'polypeptide(L)'
;MASKKKKNKQDPADDKLLAFFKTSAMIIIYGIALLFIAVNIWSSQHVPQLFFDLANDDEKSVVELLTKAKDTKQYKYLLPEVRQVISKNSEAIYKESNDRSVQIQTLRALLESNPESPEILYSLHVLYQADKDAVNAAMYLQKARMIDPQIGL
;
A
#
# COMPACT_ATOMS: atom_id res chain seq x y z
N MET A 1 76.05 -10.60 -28.73
CA MET A 1 75.47 -11.01 -27.43
C MET A 1 74.00 -11.35 -27.64
N ALA A 2 73.64 -12.64 -27.64
CA ALA A 2 72.26 -13.08 -27.82
C ALA A 2 71.68 -13.54 -26.48
N SER A 3 70.71 -12.79 -25.95
CA SER A 3 69.98 -13.14 -24.73
C SER A 3 68.92 -14.20 -25.05
N LYS A 4 69.06 -15.40 -24.49
CA LYS A 4 68.08 -16.50 -24.61
C LYS A 4 66.85 -16.18 -23.76
N LYS A 5 65.70 -15.95 -24.40
CA LYS A 5 64.38 -15.93 -23.73
C LYS A 5 64.09 -17.31 -23.11
N LYS A 6 64.05 -17.38 -21.78
CA LYS A 6 63.54 -18.54 -21.03
C LYS A 6 62.04 -18.67 -21.30
N LYS A 7 61.61 -19.71 -22.02
CA LYS A 7 60.20 -20.11 -22.12
C LYS A 7 59.80 -20.68 -20.75
N ASN A 8 58.91 -19.98 -20.06
CA ASN A 8 58.31 -20.45 -18.82
C ASN A 8 57.42 -21.66 -19.17
N LYS A 9 57.79 -22.87 -18.74
CA LYS A 9 56.94 -24.06 -18.90
C LYS A 9 55.88 -23.98 -17.81
N GLN A 10 54.68 -23.61 -18.20
CA GLN A 10 53.50 -23.60 -17.35
C GLN A 10 53.20 -25.04 -16.91
N ASP A 11 53.01 -25.27 -15.62
CA ASP A 11 52.78 -26.61 -15.07
C ASP A 11 51.36 -27.08 -15.43
N PRO A 12 51.18 -28.29 -16.02
CA PRO A 12 49.85 -28.82 -16.33
C PRO A 12 48.90 -28.92 -15.12
N ALA A 13 49.40 -28.87 -13.88
CA ALA A 13 48.58 -28.78 -12.68
C ALA A 13 47.89 -27.41 -12.52
N ASP A 14 48.60 -26.32 -12.84
CA ASP A 14 48.08 -24.94 -12.72
C ASP A 14 46.97 -24.68 -13.74
N ASP A 15 47.10 -25.22 -14.95
CA ASP A 15 46.09 -25.09 -16.01
C ASP A 15 44.79 -25.83 -15.66
N LYS A 16 44.88 -26.98 -14.97
CA LYS A 16 43.70 -27.73 -14.50
C LYS A 16 42.98 -27.02 -13.37
N LEU A 17 43.73 -26.42 -12.43
CA LEU A 17 43.17 -25.63 -11.33
C LEU A 17 42.46 -24.37 -11.85
N LEU A 18 43.09 -23.64 -12.78
CA LEU A 18 42.49 -22.48 -13.43
C LEU A 18 41.23 -22.85 -14.20
N ALA A 19 41.25 -23.97 -14.93
CA ALA A 19 40.08 -24.48 -15.63
C ALA A 19 38.93 -24.76 -14.65
N PHE A 20 39.19 -25.49 -13.55
CA PHE A 20 38.19 -25.79 -12.52
C PHE A 20 37.56 -24.54 -11.90
N PHE A 21 38.37 -23.52 -11.56
CA PHE A 21 37.87 -22.24 -11.05
C PHE A 21 37.01 -21.51 -12.08
N LYS A 22 37.40 -21.50 -13.36
CA LYS A 22 36.60 -20.88 -14.43
C LYS A 22 35.25 -21.57 -14.60
N THR A 23 35.20 -22.91 -14.58
CA THR A 23 33.93 -23.65 -14.68
C THR A 23 33.04 -23.37 -13.47
N SER A 24 33.62 -23.38 -12.26
CA SER A 24 32.89 -23.12 -11.02
C SER A 24 32.33 -21.69 -10.99
N ALA A 25 33.14 -20.70 -11.40
CA ALA A 25 32.71 -19.32 -11.52
C ALA A 25 31.58 -19.15 -12.55
N MET A 26 31.67 -19.82 -13.71
CA MET A 26 30.57 -19.80 -14.70
C MET A 26 29.28 -20.40 -14.12
N ILE A 27 29.36 -21.53 -13.43
CA ILE A 27 28.18 -22.16 -12.80
C ILE A 27 27.53 -21.20 -11.80
N ILE A 28 28.33 -20.52 -10.97
CA ILE A 28 27.84 -19.55 -9.99
C ILE A 28 27.16 -18.37 -10.69
N ILE A 29 27.79 -17.80 -11.73
CA ILE A 29 27.23 -16.67 -12.49
C ILE A 29 25.90 -17.06 -13.12
N TYR A 30 25.84 -18.21 -13.80
CA TYR A 30 24.59 -18.69 -14.38
C TYR A 30 23.54 -18.97 -13.30
N GLY A 31 23.93 -19.56 -12.17
CA GLY A 31 23.03 -19.78 -11.04
C GLY A 31 22.43 -18.48 -10.49
N ILE A 32 23.24 -17.43 -10.32
CA ILE A 32 22.78 -16.11 -9.89
C ILE A 32 21.85 -15.49 -10.93
N ALA A 33 22.19 -15.57 -12.22
CA ALA A 33 21.36 -15.04 -13.29
C ALA A 33 19.99 -15.76 -13.34
N LEU A 34 19.97 -17.08 -13.18
CA LEU A 34 18.75 -17.87 -13.15
C LEU A 34 17.89 -17.54 -11.92
N LEU A 35 18.53 -17.36 -10.77
CA LEU A 35 17.85 -16.92 -9.55
C LEU A 35 17.26 -15.52 -9.70
N PHE A 36 18.01 -14.59 -10.30
CA PHE A 36 17.51 -13.24 -10.60
C PHE A 36 16.29 -13.28 -11.52
N ILE A 37 16.31 -14.09 -12.59
CA ILE A 37 15.18 -14.26 -13.49
C ILE A 37 13.98 -14.87 -12.74
N ALA A 38 14.20 -15.91 -11.93
CA ALA A 38 13.13 -16.54 -11.16
C ALA A 38 12.46 -15.56 -10.19
N VAL A 39 13.25 -14.75 -9.48
CA VAL A 39 12.74 -13.68 -8.60
C VAL A 39 11.94 -12.65 -9.38
N ASN A 40 12.41 -12.23 -10.56
CA ASN A 40 11.67 -11.28 -11.40
C ASN A 40 10.34 -11.84 -11.88
N ILE A 41 10.30 -13.09 -12.34
CA ILE A 41 9.07 -13.75 -12.78
C ILE A 41 8.09 -13.85 -11.61
N TRP A 42 8.56 -14.30 -10.46
CA TRP A 42 7.73 -14.43 -9.26
C TRP A 42 7.19 -13.06 -8.78
N SER A 43 8.04 -12.03 -8.78
CA SER A 43 7.64 -10.66 -8.45
C SER A 43 6.60 -10.11 -9.44
N SER A 44 6.76 -10.36 -10.73
CA SER A 44 5.83 -9.93 -11.78
C SER A 44 4.44 -10.55 -11.65
N GLN A 45 4.29 -11.71 -10.99
CA GLN A 45 2.98 -12.31 -10.73
C GLN A 45 2.21 -11.60 -9.62
N HIS A 46 2.86 -10.76 -8.82
CA HIS A 46 2.25 -10.03 -7.69
C HIS A 46 1.90 -8.58 -8.03
N VAL A 47 2.03 -8.15 -9.29
CA VAL A 47 1.61 -6.80 -9.70
C VAL A 47 0.09 -6.69 -9.53
N PRO A 48 -0.40 -5.73 -8.71
CA PRO A 48 -1.84 -5.59 -8.49
C PRO A 48 -2.59 -5.34 -9.80
N GLN A 49 -3.71 -6.06 -10.01
CA GLN A 49 -4.53 -5.97 -11.22
C GLN A 49 -4.94 -4.52 -11.54
N LEU A 50 -5.15 -3.71 -10.50
CA LEU A 50 -5.42 -2.28 -10.56
C LEU A 50 -4.51 -1.52 -11.54
N PHE A 51 -3.22 -1.88 -11.63
CA PHE A 51 -2.28 -1.22 -12.55
C PHE A 51 -2.58 -1.51 -14.02
N PHE A 52 -3.02 -2.72 -14.34
CA PHE A 52 -3.40 -3.09 -15.71
C PHE A 52 -4.74 -2.46 -16.08
N ASP A 53 -5.68 -2.41 -15.14
CA ASP A 53 -6.98 -1.80 -15.36
C ASP A 53 -6.86 -0.27 -15.55
N LEU A 54 -5.95 0.39 -14.79
CA LEU A 54 -5.56 1.79 -15.01
C LEU A 54 -4.96 2.03 -16.41
N ALA A 55 -4.14 1.09 -16.92
CA ALA A 55 -3.54 1.21 -18.25
C ALA A 55 -4.59 1.10 -19.37
N ASN A 56 -5.74 0.50 -19.08
CA ASN A 56 -6.88 0.35 -19.99
C ASN A 56 -7.94 1.47 -19.85
N ASP A 57 -7.63 2.55 -19.12
CA ASP A 57 -8.53 3.69 -18.88
C ASP A 57 -9.85 3.30 -18.18
N ASP A 58 -9.82 2.28 -17.32
CA ASP A 58 -10.99 1.88 -16.55
C ASP A 58 -11.29 2.91 -15.44
N GLU A 59 -12.41 3.62 -15.59
CA GLU A 59 -12.85 4.68 -14.69
C GLU A 59 -13.01 4.19 -13.24
N LYS A 60 -13.44 2.94 -13.03
CA LYS A 60 -13.58 2.38 -11.67
C LYS A 60 -12.24 2.21 -10.99
N SER A 61 -11.24 1.74 -11.72
CA SER A 61 -9.87 1.56 -11.22
C SER A 61 -9.21 2.90 -10.88
N VAL A 62 -9.49 3.93 -11.68
CA VAL A 62 -9.07 5.30 -11.38
C VAL A 62 -9.70 5.79 -10.08
N VAL A 63 -11.01 5.58 -9.89
CA VAL A 63 -11.71 5.93 -8.64
C VAL A 63 -11.15 5.16 -7.46
N GLU A 64 -10.92 3.85 -7.59
CA GLU A 64 -10.36 3.01 -6.53
C GLU A 64 -8.95 3.47 -6.12
N LEU A 65 -8.08 3.76 -7.10
CA LEU A 65 -6.74 4.28 -6.84
C LEU A 65 -6.82 5.61 -6.08
N LEU A 66 -7.61 6.57 -6.58
CA LEU A 66 -7.73 7.89 -5.96
C LEU A 66 -8.35 7.79 -4.56
N THR A 67 -9.27 6.86 -4.35
CA THR A 67 -9.90 6.60 -3.04
C THR A 67 -8.89 6.06 -2.03
N LYS A 68 -8.01 5.14 -2.43
CA LYS A 68 -6.92 4.64 -1.55
C LYS A 68 -5.83 5.67 -1.36
N ALA A 69 -5.52 6.44 -2.40
CA ALA A 69 -4.42 7.39 -2.39
C ALA A 69 -4.75 8.62 -1.53
N LYS A 70 -6.01 9.09 -1.46
CA LYS A 70 -6.41 10.34 -0.79
C LYS A 70 -5.96 10.47 0.66
N ASP A 71 -5.78 9.34 1.35
CA ASP A 71 -5.35 9.26 2.75
C ASP A 71 -3.82 9.30 2.93
N THR A 72 -3.06 9.24 1.84
CA THR A 72 -1.59 9.22 1.88
C THR A 72 -1.03 10.65 1.86
N LYS A 73 0.11 10.86 2.53
CA LYS A 73 0.78 12.18 2.53
C LYS A 73 1.22 12.60 1.12
N GLN A 74 1.54 11.62 0.28
CA GLN A 74 2.04 11.82 -1.07
C GLN A 74 0.95 12.30 -2.04
N TYR A 75 -0.32 12.03 -1.74
CA TYR A 75 -1.45 12.44 -2.56
C TYR A 75 -1.48 13.95 -2.83
N LYS A 76 -1.05 14.75 -1.85
CA LYS A 76 -0.96 16.21 -1.99
C LYS A 76 -0.12 16.65 -3.19
N TYR A 77 0.91 15.88 -3.54
CA TYR A 77 1.76 16.16 -4.70
C TYR A 77 1.12 15.74 -6.03
N LEU A 78 0.20 14.77 -6.00
CA LEU A 78 -0.51 14.29 -7.18
C LEU A 78 -1.72 15.18 -7.53
N LEU A 79 -2.26 15.92 -6.56
CA LEU A 79 -3.46 16.76 -6.71
C LEU A 79 -3.47 17.65 -7.96
N PRO A 80 -2.37 18.34 -8.36
CA PRO A 80 -2.39 19.15 -9.58
C PRO A 80 -2.67 18.33 -10.84
N GLU A 81 -2.08 17.13 -10.94
CA GLU A 81 -2.16 16.28 -12.13
C GLU A 81 -3.49 15.53 -12.22
N VAL A 82 -4.07 15.14 -11.08
CA VAL A 82 -5.32 14.37 -11.06
C VAL A 82 -6.55 15.24 -10.82
N ARG A 83 -6.41 16.58 -10.75
CA ARG A 83 -7.51 17.50 -10.40
C ARG A 83 -8.75 17.32 -11.26
N GLN A 84 -8.58 17.20 -12.57
CA GLN A 84 -9.70 17.06 -13.51
C GLN A 84 -10.44 15.73 -13.30
N VAL A 85 -9.69 14.65 -13.09
CA VAL A 85 -10.22 13.32 -12.83
C VAL A 85 -10.95 13.26 -11.49
N ILE A 86 -10.40 13.89 -10.45
CA ILE A 86 -11.05 14.04 -9.15
C ILE A 86 -12.34 14.84 -9.30
N SER A 87 -12.33 15.96 -10.03
CA SER A 87 -13.53 16.79 -10.20
C SER A 87 -14.65 16.03 -10.90
N LYS A 88 -14.32 15.19 -11.88
CA LYS A 88 -15.29 14.35 -12.60
C LYS A 88 -15.88 13.25 -11.69
N ASN A 89 -15.06 12.71 -10.79
CA ASN A 89 -15.40 11.53 -9.99
C ASN A 89 -15.53 11.81 -8.48
N SER A 90 -15.69 13.07 -8.09
CA SER A 90 -15.60 13.49 -6.69
C SER A 90 -16.63 12.78 -5.82
N GLU A 91 -17.86 12.66 -6.32
CA GLU A 91 -18.92 11.95 -5.63
C GLU A 91 -18.53 10.50 -5.32
N ALA A 92 -17.97 9.77 -6.29
CA ALA A 92 -17.55 8.39 -6.10
C ALA A 92 -16.33 8.28 -5.16
N ILE A 93 -15.34 9.16 -5.29
CA ILE A 93 -14.10 9.18 -4.48
C ILE A 93 -14.40 9.51 -3.01
N TYR A 94 -15.37 10.40 -2.76
CA TYR A 94 -15.73 10.87 -1.42
C TYR A 94 -17.01 10.27 -0.86
N LYS A 95 -17.69 9.37 -1.61
CA LYS A 95 -18.98 8.77 -1.23
C LYS A 95 -19.01 8.27 0.21
N GLU A 96 -18.03 7.46 0.61
CA GLU A 96 -17.99 6.91 1.96
C GLU A 96 -17.93 8.00 3.04
N SER A 97 -17.14 9.05 2.81
CA SER A 97 -17.02 10.17 3.76
C SER A 97 -18.30 11.02 3.79
N ASN A 98 -18.92 11.25 2.63
CA ASN A 98 -20.19 11.97 2.53
C ASN A 98 -21.32 11.19 3.24
N ASP A 99 -21.44 9.90 2.97
CA ASP A 99 -22.42 9.01 3.60
C ASP A 99 -22.21 8.97 5.12
N ARG A 100 -20.96 8.92 5.59
CA ARG A 100 -20.64 8.99 7.01
C ARG A 100 -21.06 10.33 7.63
N SER A 101 -20.79 11.45 6.96
CA SER A 101 -21.21 12.78 7.42
C SER A 101 -22.73 12.88 7.57
N VAL A 102 -23.49 12.33 6.62
CA VAL A 102 -24.96 12.28 6.68
C VAL A 102 -25.44 11.41 7.85
N GLN A 103 -24.81 10.25 8.08
CA GLN A 103 -25.13 9.39 9.23
C GLN A 103 -24.85 10.09 10.56
N ILE A 104 -23.71 10.78 10.68
CA ILE A 104 -23.36 11.57 11.87
C ILE A 104 -24.42 12.64 12.11
N GLN A 105 -24.84 13.39 11.08
CA GLN A 105 -25.88 14.42 11.22
C GLN A 105 -27.22 13.83 11.67
N THR A 106 -27.60 12.69 11.08
CA THR A 106 -28.84 11.98 11.44
C THR A 106 -28.83 11.51 12.89
N LEU A 107 -27.75 10.89 13.33
CA LEU A 107 -27.60 10.44 14.72
C LEU A 107 -27.55 11.61 15.70
N ARG A 108 -26.94 12.74 15.33
CA ARG A 108 -26.96 13.95 16.16
C ARG A 108 -28.38 14.49 16.33
N ALA A 109 -29.17 14.53 15.27
CA ALA A 109 -30.58 14.93 15.36
C ALA A 109 -31.40 13.98 16.24
N LEU A 110 -31.17 12.66 16.13
CA LEU A 110 -31.82 11.68 17.01
C LEU A 110 -31.42 11.86 18.47
N LEU A 111 -30.15 12.17 18.73
CA LEU A 111 -29.63 12.44 20.07
C LEU A 111 -30.27 13.68 20.72
N GLU A 112 -30.70 14.68 19.94
CA GLU A 112 -31.45 15.83 20.47
C GLU A 112 -32.78 15.40 21.11
N SER A 113 -33.46 14.41 20.52
CA SER A 113 -34.70 13.85 21.06
C SER A 113 -34.47 12.77 22.14
N ASN A 114 -33.31 12.09 22.12
CA ASN A 114 -32.97 11.00 23.02
C ASN A 114 -31.53 11.16 23.56
N PRO A 115 -31.28 12.16 24.42
CA PRO A 115 -29.91 12.55 24.82
C PRO A 115 -29.17 11.49 25.63
N GLU A 116 -29.89 10.55 26.24
CA GLU A 116 -29.34 9.48 27.09
C GLU A 116 -29.37 8.11 26.42
N SER A 117 -29.45 8.01 25.08
CA SER A 117 -29.31 6.71 24.41
C SER A 117 -27.83 6.31 24.31
N PRO A 118 -27.38 5.27 25.05
CA PRO A 118 -26.00 4.80 24.95
C PRO A 118 -25.69 4.25 23.55
N GLU A 119 -26.68 3.69 22.84
CA GLU A 119 -26.52 3.14 21.49
C GLU A 119 -26.25 4.23 20.45
N ILE A 120 -26.99 5.35 20.52
CA ILE A 120 -26.77 6.50 19.62
C ILE A 120 -25.39 7.11 19.88
N LEU A 121 -25.03 7.28 21.15
CA LEU A 121 -23.73 7.80 21.56
C LEU A 121 -22.58 6.88 21.10
N TYR A 122 -22.73 5.56 21.25
CA TYR A 122 -21.74 4.59 20.79
C TYR A 122 -21.65 4.55 19.26
N SER A 123 -22.77 4.66 18.55
CA SER A 123 -22.78 4.74 17.09
C SER A 123 -22.01 5.97 16.59
N LEU A 124 -22.20 7.13 17.24
CA LEU A 124 -21.42 8.33 16.95
C LEU A 124 -19.92 8.11 17.21
N HIS A 125 -19.55 7.44 18.30
CA HIS A 125 -18.16 7.07 18.56
C HIS A 125 -17.54 6.29 17.40
N VAL A 126 -18.21 5.25 16.91
CA VAL A 126 -17.73 4.41 15.80
C VAL A 126 -17.53 5.23 14.53
N LEU A 127 -18.48 6.10 14.19
CA LEU A 127 -18.38 6.93 12.98
C LEU A 127 -17.23 7.94 13.08
N TYR A 128 -17.07 8.61 14.23
CA TYR A 128 -15.96 9.56 14.43
C TYR A 128 -14.60 8.86 14.47
N GLN A 129 -14.52 7.63 14.99
CA GLN A 129 -13.29 6.84 14.94
C GLN A 129 -12.88 6.54 13.49
N ALA A 130 -13.85 6.20 12.65
CA ALA A 130 -13.61 5.93 11.23
C ALA A 130 -13.20 7.20 10.44
N ASP A 131 -13.68 8.38 10.85
CA ASP A 131 -13.24 9.69 10.33
C ASP A 131 -11.89 10.17 10.89
N LYS A 132 -11.22 9.35 11.72
CA LYS A 132 -9.95 9.69 12.39
C LYS A 132 -10.08 10.92 13.31
N ASP A 133 -11.30 11.26 13.73
CA ASP A 133 -11.60 12.31 14.71
C ASP A 133 -11.58 11.73 16.12
N ALA A 134 -10.36 11.57 16.64
CA ALA A 134 -10.13 10.98 17.96
C ALA A 134 -10.80 11.76 19.11
N VAL A 135 -10.98 13.08 18.95
CA VAL A 135 -11.53 13.94 19.99
C VAL A 135 -13.03 13.66 20.16
N ASN A 136 -13.79 13.74 19.07
CA ASN A 136 -15.22 13.45 19.12
C ASN A 136 -15.48 11.97 19.43
N ALA A 137 -14.68 11.06 18.85
CA ALA A 137 -14.80 9.63 19.14
C ALA A 137 -14.66 9.34 20.63
N ALA A 138 -13.65 9.90 21.31
CA ALA A 138 -13.44 9.70 22.74
C ALA A 138 -14.56 10.30 23.58
N MET A 139 -14.99 11.53 23.25
CA MET A 139 -16.07 12.22 23.94
C MET A 139 -17.37 11.40 23.91
N TYR A 140 -17.78 10.90 22.75
CA TYR A 140 -19.03 10.14 22.61
C TYR A 140 -18.98 8.77 23.28
N LEU A 141 -17.84 8.08 23.25
CA LEU A 141 -17.65 6.83 23.99
C LEU A 141 -17.74 7.03 25.51
N GLN A 142 -17.15 8.12 26.01
CA GLN A 142 -17.23 8.45 27.43
C GLN A 142 -18.68 8.66 27.86
N LYS A 143 -19.45 9.42 27.07
CA LYS A 143 -20.88 9.64 27.35
C LYS A 143 -21.68 8.34 27.31
N ALA A 144 -21.44 7.47 26.33
CA ALA A 144 -22.11 6.17 26.25
C ALA A 144 -21.84 5.32 27.50
N ARG A 145 -20.57 5.26 27.95
CA ARG A 145 -20.15 4.49 29.14
C ARG A 145 -20.62 5.04 30.48
N MET A 146 -20.95 6.33 30.55
CA MET A 146 -21.59 6.90 31.74
C MET A 146 -23.00 6.35 31.95
N ILE A 147 -23.66 5.90 30.88
CA ILE A 147 -25.04 5.39 30.89
C ILE A 147 -25.03 3.86 30.92
N ASP A 148 -24.24 3.24 30.05
CA ASP A 148 -24.00 1.79 30.04
C ASP A 148 -22.48 1.50 30.12
N PRO A 149 -21.94 1.19 31.31
CA PRO A 149 -20.52 0.90 31.48
C PRO A 149 -20.00 -0.30 30.69
N GLN A 150 -20.88 -1.20 30.22
CA GLN A 150 -20.48 -2.37 29.45
C GLN A 150 -20.38 -2.09 27.94
N ILE A 151 -20.79 -0.92 27.48
CA ILE A 151 -20.83 -0.61 26.06
C ILE A 151 -19.41 -0.51 25.45
N GLY A 152 -19.19 -1.29 24.39
CA GLY A 152 -17.92 -1.34 23.67
C GLY A 152 -16.76 -1.96 24.47
N LEU A 153 -17.04 -2.91 25.36
CA LEU A 153 -16.07 -3.82 25.97
C LEU A 153 -15.91 -5.10 25.16
#